data_AF-A0A8X7BM56-F1
#
_entry.id   AF-A0A8X7BM56-F1
#
_cell.length_a   1.000
_cell.length_b   1.000
_cell.length_c   1.000
_cell.angle_alpha   90.00
_cell.angle_beta   90.00
_cell.angle_gamma   90.00
#
_symmetry.space_group_name_H-M   'P 1'
#
loop_
_entity.id
_entity.type
_entity.pdbx_description
1 polymer ?
#
loop_
_entity_poly.entity_id
_entity_poly.type
_entity_poly.pdbx_seq_one_letter_code
_entity_poly.pdbx_strand_id
1 'polypeptide(L)'
;MTISDGSPTFDIDPNVSQHNRAEVEQLLSTYTPKKTKTVNIELDIALTDDEPIFHKPRRLPFAERDIVDAQVDEWVKNGIVEPCSSPYANQIVVVKKKDGKSRVCIDYRRLNRKLI
;
A
#
# COMPACT_ATOMS: atom_id res chain seq x y z
N MET A 1 37.48 -6.47 12.03
CA MET A 1 37.37 -6.49 13.50
C MET A 1 37.02 -5.05 13.89
N THR A 2 35.75 -4.67 13.79
CA THR A 2 34.71 -4.91 14.80
C THR A 2 33.44 -5.47 14.17
N ILE A 3 32.89 -6.52 14.78
CA ILE A 3 31.54 -7.00 14.51
C ILE A 3 30.66 -6.07 15.35
N SER A 4 30.01 -5.10 14.72
CA SER A 4 28.87 -4.43 15.34
C SER A 4 27.77 -5.49 15.45
N ASP A 5 27.65 -6.05 16.65
CA ASP A 5 26.49 -6.74 17.15
C ASP A 5 25.22 -6.01 16.69
N GLY A 6 24.56 -6.56 15.67
CA GLY A 6 23.36 -6.00 15.04
C GLY A 6 22.12 -6.02 15.94
N SER A 7 22.30 -5.77 17.23
CA SER A 7 21.24 -5.60 18.22
C SER A 7 20.48 -4.31 17.90
N PRO A 8 19.15 -4.34 17.82
CA PRO A 8 18.36 -3.14 17.56
C PRO A 8 18.55 -2.14 18.70
N THR A 9 19.16 -0.99 18.41
CA THR A 9 19.28 0.12 19.36
C THR A 9 17.96 0.89 19.41
N PHE A 10 17.29 0.86 20.57
CA PHE A 10 16.05 1.61 20.79
C PHE A 10 16.37 2.97 21.44
N ASP A 11 15.77 4.05 20.92
CA ASP A 11 15.91 5.40 21.45
C ASP A 11 15.01 5.58 22.69
N ILE A 12 15.55 5.24 23.86
CA ILE A 12 14.85 5.31 25.15
C ILE A 12 15.41 6.48 25.96
N ASP A 13 14.50 7.34 26.43
CA ASP A 13 14.83 8.54 27.22
C ASP A 13 15.80 8.21 28.37
N PRO A 14 16.91 8.97 28.52
CA PRO A 14 17.92 8.72 29.53
C PRO A 14 17.44 8.92 30.98
N ASN A 15 16.30 9.58 31.20
CA ASN A 15 15.72 9.79 32.54
C ASN A 15 14.90 8.59 33.05
N VAL A 16 14.76 7.54 32.25
CA VAL A 16 14.05 6.32 32.64
C VAL A 16 14.90 5.51 33.62
N SER A 17 14.30 5.11 34.75
CA SER A 17 14.93 4.22 35.74
C SER A 17 15.47 2.95 35.07
N GLN A 18 16.66 2.50 35.48
CA GLN A 18 17.36 1.36 34.88
C GLN A 18 16.50 0.07 34.84
N HIS A 19 15.63 -0.13 35.83
CA HIS A 19 14.66 -1.22 35.87
C HIS A 19 13.62 -1.15 34.73
N ASN A 20 13.00 0.02 34.54
CA ASN A 20 11.98 0.23 33.51
C ASN A 20 12.60 0.20 32.10
N ARG A 21 13.87 0.61 31.97
CA ARG A 21 14.59 0.58 30.69
C ARG A 21 14.72 -0.85 30.15
N ALA A 22 15.12 -1.80 31.00
CA ALA A 22 15.27 -3.20 30.61
C ALA A 22 13.93 -3.82 30.17
N GLU A 23 12.84 -3.47 30.85
CA GLU A 23 11.48 -3.94 30.51
C GLU A 23 11.03 -3.40 29.14
N VAL A 24 11.27 -2.11 28.87
CA VAL A 24 10.93 -1.48 27.58
C VAL A 24 11.75 -2.08 26.43
N GLU A 25 13.05 -2.32 26.62
CA GLU A 25 13.91 -2.99 25.63
C GLU A 25 13.43 -4.42 25.32
N GLN A 26 12.99 -5.15 26.35
CA GLN A 26 12.42 -6.49 26.20
C GLN A 26 11.08 -6.48 25.44
N LEU A 27 10.21 -5.51 25.73
CA LEU A 27 8.95 -5.34 25.00
C LEU A 27 9.17 -4.97 23.53
N LEU A 28 10.07 -4.03 23.25
CA LEU A 28 10.36 -3.57 21.89
C LEU A 28 11.06 -4.64 21.04
N SER A 29 11.94 -5.45 21.64
CA SER A 29 12.59 -6.58 20.95
C SER A 29 11.63 -7.72 20.61
N THR A 30 10.59 -7.92 21.43
CA THR A 30 9.58 -8.96 21.21
C THR A 30 8.41 -8.48 20.34
N TYR A 31 8.21 -7.17 20.24
CA TYR A 31 7.08 -6.59 19.52
C TYR A 31 7.17 -6.81 18.02
N THR A 32 6.35 -7.75 17.53
CA THR A 32 6.08 -7.92 16.09
C THR A 32 4.73 -7.29 15.77
N PRO A 33 4.68 -6.09 15.15
CA PRO A 33 3.42 -5.48 14.78
C PRO A 33 2.68 -6.37 13.78
N LYS A 34 1.50 -6.87 14.18
CA LYS A 34 0.56 -7.50 13.25
C LYS A 34 -0.03 -6.39 12.39
N LYS A 35 0.63 -6.10 11.25
CA LYS A 35 0.28 -4.98 10.36
C LYS A 35 -1.10 -5.11 9.72
N THR A 36 -1.65 -6.31 9.66
CA THR A 36 -2.93 -6.61 9.01
C THR A 36 -3.71 -7.62 9.82
N LYS A 37 -4.99 -7.32 10.07
CA LYS A 37 -5.97 -8.26 10.60
C LYS A 37 -7.04 -8.41 9.53
N THR A 38 -7.13 -9.58 8.92
CA THR A 38 -8.21 -9.88 7.98
C THR A 38 -9.52 -9.93 8.76
N VAL A 39 -10.49 -9.16 8.29
CA VAL A 39 -11.87 -9.16 8.80
C VAL A 39 -12.78 -9.47 7.63
N ASN A 40 -13.80 -10.30 7.86
CA ASN A 40 -14.76 -10.68 6.83
C ASN A 40 -15.81 -9.58 6.69
N ILE A 41 -15.42 -8.48 6.07
CA ILE A 41 -16.30 -7.36 5.75
C ILE A 41 -16.18 -7.14 4.25
N GLU A 42 -17.29 -7.26 3.56
CA GLU A 42 -17.42 -6.88 2.15
C GLU A 42 -18.00 -5.47 2.08
N LEU A 43 -17.47 -4.66 1.18
CA LEU A 43 -17.92 -3.29 0.96
C LEU A 43 -18.66 -3.21 -0.38
N ASP A 44 -19.96 -2.93 -0.31
CA ASP A 44 -20.75 -2.63 -1.49
C ASP A 44 -20.55 -1.16 -1.89
N ILE A 45 -20.15 -0.95 -3.13
CA ILE A 45 -19.99 0.39 -3.72
C ILE A 45 -21.30 0.76 -4.41
N ALA A 46 -22.15 1.53 -3.72
CA ALA A 46 -23.43 1.98 -4.27
C ALA A 46 -23.25 3.10 -5.31
N LEU A 47 -23.86 2.92 -6.49
CA LEU A 47 -23.86 3.91 -7.57
C LEU A 47 -25.26 4.48 -7.81
N THR A 48 -25.33 5.69 -8.36
CA THR A 48 -26.58 6.36 -8.77
C THR A 48 -27.30 5.66 -9.91
N ASP A 49 -26.55 4.97 -10.76
CA ASP A 49 -27.02 4.24 -11.94
C ASP A 49 -25.99 3.18 -12.35
N ASP A 50 -26.43 2.21 -13.17
CA ASP A 50 -25.62 1.08 -13.63
C ASP A 50 -24.91 1.33 -14.97
N GLU A 51 -24.88 2.58 -15.48
CA GLU A 51 -24.25 2.87 -16.77
C GLU A 51 -22.72 2.79 -16.64
N PRO A 52 -22.06 1.85 -17.37
CA PRO A 52 -20.64 1.60 -17.18
C PRO A 52 -19.75 2.77 -17.59
N ILE A 53 -18.70 2.99 -16.79
CA ILE A 53 -17.65 3.96 -17.12
C ILE A 53 -16.47 3.18 -17.72
N PHE A 54 -16.26 3.37 -19.02
CA PHE A 54 -15.14 2.79 -19.73
C PHE A 54 -14.16 3.86 -20.22
N HIS A 55 -12.89 3.67 -19.89
CA HIS A 55 -11.77 4.43 -20.43
C HIS A 55 -10.81 3.52 -21.16
N LYS A 56 -10.41 3.94 -22.36
CA LYS A 56 -9.27 3.34 -23.05
C LYS A 56 -8.00 3.48 -22.19
N PRO A 57 -7.17 2.44 -22.09
CA PRO A 57 -5.86 2.53 -21.44
C PRO A 57 -5.03 3.67 -22.01
N ARG A 58 -4.40 4.45 -21.12
CA ARG A 58 -3.48 5.53 -21.52
C ARG A 58 -2.19 4.92 -22.08
N ARG A 59 -1.60 5.57 -23.08
CA ARG A 59 -0.23 5.23 -23.52
C ARG A 59 0.76 5.61 -22.42
N LEU A 60 1.50 4.61 -21.93
CA LEU A 60 2.57 4.77 -20.95
C LEU A 60 3.93 4.85 -21.65
N PRO A 61 4.83 5.78 -21.26
CA PRO A 61 6.25 5.67 -21.57
C PRO A 61 6.83 4.34 -21.08
N PHE A 62 7.87 3.83 -21.74
CA PHE A 62 8.49 2.55 -21.38
C PHE A 62 8.84 2.45 -19.89
N ALA A 63 9.50 3.48 -19.33
CA ALA A 63 9.86 3.50 -17.92
C ALA A 63 8.65 3.47 -16.95
N GLU A 64 7.50 4.05 -17.33
CA GLU A 64 6.28 3.97 -16.51
C GLU A 64 5.59 2.62 -16.65
N ARG A 65 5.68 2.00 -17.83
CA ARG A 65 5.09 0.68 -18.07
C ARG A 65 5.73 -0.37 -17.18
N ASP A 66 7.06 -0.40 -17.10
CA ASP A 66 7.78 -1.38 -16.26
C ASP A 66 7.41 -1.22 -14.77
N ILE A 67 7.19 0.01 -14.31
CA ILE A 67 6.73 0.32 -12.95
C ILE A 67 5.31 -0.20 -12.73
N VAL A 68 4.41 0.02 -13.70
CA VAL A 68 3.02 -0.43 -13.60
C VAL A 68 2.95 -1.95 -13.59
N ASP A 69 3.64 -2.62 -14.52
CA ASP A 69 3.63 -4.08 -14.64
C ASP A 69 4.17 -4.72 -13.35
N ALA A 70 5.32 -4.25 -12.83
CA ALA A 70 5.89 -4.76 -11.57
C ALA A 70 4.96 -4.57 -10.37
N GLN A 71 4.25 -3.43 -10.29
CA GLN A 71 3.33 -3.16 -9.19
C GLN A 71 2.06 -4.02 -9.27
N VAL A 72 1.53 -4.24 -10.48
CA VAL A 72 0.36 -5.08 -10.71
C VAL A 72 0.70 -6.53 -10.36
N ASP A 73 1.87 -7.03 -10.78
CA ASP A 73 2.33 -8.38 -10.42
C ASP A 73 2.45 -8.56 -8.90
N GLU A 74 2.95 -7.56 -8.19
CA GLU A 74 2.98 -7.55 -6.72
C GLU A 74 1.57 -7.62 -6.12
N TRP A 75 0.62 -6.82 -6.63
CA TRP A 75 -0.77 -6.82 -6.13
C TRP A 75 -1.50 -8.13 -6.40
N VAL A 76 -1.30 -8.74 -7.57
CA VAL A 76 -1.85 -10.07 -7.90
C VAL A 76 -1.25 -11.12 -6.97
N LYS A 77 0.08 -11.11 -6.78
CA LYS A 77 0.75 -12.04 -5.86
C LYS A 77 0.28 -11.89 -4.41
N ASN A 78 -0.01 -10.67 -3.98
CA ASN A 78 -0.49 -10.36 -2.64
C ASN A 78 -2.01 -10.57 -2.48
N GLY A 79 -2.74 -10.92 -3.55
CA GLY A 79 -4.20 -11.08 -3.53
C GLY A 79 -4.99 -9.78 -3.33
N ILE A 80 -4.40 -8.64 -3.69
CA ILE A 80 -5.05 -7.32 -3.59
C ILE A 80 -5.95 -7.06 -4.81
N VAL A 81 -5.56 -7.59 -5.97
CA VAL A 81 -6.33 -7.49 -7.23
C VAL A 81 -6.32 -8.84 -7.94
N GLU A 82 -7.29 -9.05 -8.83
CA GLU A 82 -7.40 -10.24 -9.66
C GLU A 82 -7.73 -9.89 -11.11
N PRO A 83 -7.36 -10.75 -12.09
CA PRO A 83 -7.80 -10.58 -13.47
C PRO A 83 -9.33 -10.64 -13.56
N CYS A 84 -9.94 -9.67 -14.24
CA CYS A 84 -11.38 -9.60 -14.42
C CYS A 84 -11.77 -9.21 -15.85
N SER A 85 -13.01 -9.54 -16.22
CA SER A 85 -13.65 -9.07 -17.45
C SER A 85 -14.83 -8.17 -17.06
N SER A 86 -14.60 -6.85 -17.02
CA SER A 86 -15.57 -5.86 -16.56
C SER A 86 -15.94 -4.87 -17.67
N PRO A 87 -17.22 -4.43 -17.75
CA PRO A 87 -17.59 -3.30 -18.59
C PRO A 87 -17.06 -1.96 -18.05
N TYR A 88 -16.58 -1.93 -16.80
CA TYR A 88 -15.94 -0.77 -16.19
C TYR A 88 -14.42 -0.81 -16.39
N ALA A 89 -13.84 0.32 -16.79
CA ALA A 89 -12.38 0.47 -16.90
C ALA A 89 -11.96 1.91 -16.64
N ASN A 90 -10.97 2.11 -15.76
CA ASN A 90 -10.45 3.42 -15.41
C ASN A 90 -8.95 3.52 -15.76
N GLN A 91 -8.45 4.74 -15.90
CA GLN A 91 -7.08 4.98 -16.35
C GLN A 91 -6.07 4.86 -15.21
N ILE A 92 -4.91 4.29 -15.52
CA ILE A 92 -3.75 4.25 -14.62
C ILE A 92 -2.93 5.54 -14.78
N VAL A 93 -2.51 6.09 -13.64
CA VAL A 93 -1.66 7.27 -13.52
C VAL A 93 -0.47 6.94 -12.64
N VAL A 94 0.74 7.25 -13.11
CA VAL A 94 1.96 7.12 -12.31
C VAL A 94 2.30 8.50 -11.75
N VAL A 95 2.45 8.59 -10.43
CA VAL A 95 2.82 9.84 -9.75
C VAL A 95 4.15 9.68 -9.02
N LYS A 96 4.98 10.72 -9.05
CA LYS A 96 6.21 10.78 -8.27
C LYS A 96 5.92 11.31 -6.87
N LYS A 97 6.35 10.58 -5.86
CA LYS A 97 6.32 11.01 -4.46
C LYS A 97 7.48 11.97 -4.16
N LYS A 98 7.39 12.67 -3.02
CA LYS A 98 8.46 13.54 -2.50
C LYS A 98 9.76 12.79 -2.22
N ASP A 99 9.68 11.51 -1.87
CA ASP A 99 10.84 10.62 -1.62
C ASP A 99 11.49 10.10 -2.92
N GLY A 100 11.05 10.57 -4.08
CA GLY A 100 11.55 10.16 -5.39
C GLY A 100 10.96 8.85 -5.93
N LYS A 101 10.18 8.12 -5.12
CA LYS A 101 9.56 6.86 -5.55
C LYS A 101 8.32 7.11 -6.41
N SER A 102 8.03 6.19 -7.32
CA SER A 102 6.78 6.20 -8.08
C SER A 102 5.64 5.50 -7.32
N ARG A 103 4.41 5.95 -7.54
CA ARG A 103 3.19 5.27 -7.08
C ARG A 103 2.25 5.09 -8.28
N VAL A 104 1.76 3.87 -8.44
CA VAL A 104 0.70 3.56 -9.40
C VAL A 104 -0.64 3.90 -8.75
N CYS A 105 -1.42 4.74 -9.43
CA CYS A 105 -2.74 5.20 -9.01
C CYS A 105 -3.77 4.92 -10.10
N ILE A 106 -5.04 4.80 -9.72
CA ILE A 106 -6.16 4.71 -10.66
C ILE A 106 -6.98 6.00 -10.57
N ASP A 107 -7.28 6.60 -11.72
CA ASP A 107 -8.11 7.80 -11.80
C ASP A 107 -9.60 7.43 -11.72
N TYR A 108 -10.14 7.43 -10.50
CA TYR A 108 -11.55 7.16 -10.23
C TYR A 108 -12.45 8.39 -10.33
N ARG A 109 -11.98 9.55 -10.81
CA ARG A 109 -12.76 10.81 -10.74
C ARG A 109 -14.14 10.73 -11.39
N ARG A 110 -14.32 9.95 -12.47
CA ARG A 110 -15.64 9.74 -13.10
C ARG A 110 -16.51 8.80 -12.29
N LEU A 111 -15.96 7.69 -11.82
CA LEU A 111 -16.68 6.72 -10.99
C LEU A 111 -17.17 7.39 -9.70
N ASN A 112 -16.31 8.17 -9.06
CA ASN A 112 -16.61 8.86 -7.81
C ASN A 112 -17.76 9.87 -7.91
N ARG A 113 -18.09 10.35 -9.11
CA ARG A 113 -19.26 11.22 -9.32
C ARG A 113 -20.59 10.48 -9.36
N LYS A 114 -20.55 9.16 -9.50
CA LYS A 114 -21.72 8.28 -9.45
C LYS A 114 -21.90 7.62 -8.08
N LEU A 115 -21.00 7.84 -7.11
CA LEU A 115 -21.15 7.28 -5.77
C LEU A 115 -22.28 7.98 -5.01
N ILE A 116 -23.00 7.21 -4.18
CA ILE A 116 -24.07 7.69 -3.27
C ILE A 116 -23.50 7.93 -1.86
#